data_AF-A0A537T9U6-F1
#
_entry.id   AF-A0A537T9U6-F1
#
_cell.length_a   1.000
_cell.length_b   1.000
_cell.length_c   1.000
_cell.angle_alpha   90.00
_cell.angle_beta   90.00
_cell.angle_gamma   90.00
#
_symmetry.space_group_name_H-M   'P 1'
#
loop_
_entity.id
_entity.type
_entity.pdbx_description
1 polymer ?
#
loop_
_entity_poly.entity_id
_entity_poly.type
_entity_poly.pdbx_seq_one_letter_code
_entity_poly.pdbx_strand_id
1 'polypeptide(L)'
;MKRVLFIAAALAILSIGAHARDDGLPAKFVGDWCFAEHIADHLAFYRRGRCANLEVDDWLTINPDSFDVHEMHCKLVVARANKRGDYLAKFRCNDDLIQNYWFSLFNDRLYISGTDRDP
;
A
#
# COMPACT_ATOMS: atom_id res chain seq x y z
N MET A 1 62.33 -21.62 -15.85
CA MET A 1 61.08 -20.92 -16.23
C MET A 1 59.93 -21.71 -15.60
N LYS A 2 59.27 -21.19 -14.55
CA LYS A 2 57.92 -20.58 -14.61
C LYS A 2 56.90 -21.57 -15.25
N ARG A 3 55.84 -22.06 -14.60
CA ARG A 3 54.82 -21.36 -13.81
C ARG A 3 54.04 -22.35 -12.93
N VAL A 4 53.86 -21.98 -11.66
CA VAL A 4 52.79 -22.48 -10.78
C VAL A 4 51.47 -21.90 -11.32
N LEU A 5 50.49 -22.75 -11.62
CA LEU A 5 49.13 -22.29 -11.95
C LEU A 5 48.24 -22.50 -10.74
N PHE A 6 47.75 -21.36 -10.25
CA PHE A 6 46.91 -21.20 -9.08
C PHE A 6 45.49 -21.73 -9.34
N ILE A 7 44.95 -22.42 -8.34
CA ILE A 7 43.55 -22.83 -8.26
C ILE A 7 42.72 -21.56 -8.10
N ALA A 8 41.91 -21.22 -9.10
CA ALA A 8 40.96 -20.12 -9.00
C ALA A 8 39.74 -20.59 -8.17
N ALA A 9 39.67 -20.15 -6.91
CA ALA A 9 38.46 -20.27 -6.11
C ALA A 9 37.40 -19.33 -6.68
N ALA A 10 36.33 -19.89 -7.23
CA ALA A 10 35.16 -19.12 -7.61
C ALA A 10 34.49 -18.57 -6.35
N LEU A 11 34.61 -17.25 -6.13
CA LEU A 11 33.78 -16.55 -5.15
C LEU A 11 32.34 -16.60 -5.64
N ALA A 12 31.53 -17.46 -5.03
CA ALA A 12 30.08 -17.33 -5.05
C ALA A 12 29.73 -16.04 -4.30
N ILE A 13 29.55 -14.95 -5.05
CA ILE A 13 28.95 -13.73 -4.54
C ILE A 13 27.52 -14.11 -4.14
N LEU A 14 27.30 -14.29 -2.83
CA LEU A 14 25.97 -14.25 -2.24
C LEU A 14 25.42 -12.86 -2.57
N SER A 15 24.64 -12.77 -3.64
CA SER A 15 23.78 -11.63 -3.90
C SER A 15 22.79 -11.57 -2.74
N ILE A 16 23.18 -10.91 -1.66
CA ILE A 16 22.24 -10.29 -0.75
C ILE A 16 21.52 -9.28 -1.64
N GLY A 17 20.43 -9.73 -2.25
CA GLY A 17 19.43 -8.83 -2.80
C GLY A 17 19.01 -7.98 -1.63
N ALA A 18 19.60 -6.78 -1.53
CA ALA A 18 18.98 -5.71 -0.81
C ALA A 18 17.61 -5.57 -1.45
N HIS A 19 16.59 -6.12 -0.80
CA HIS A 19 15.22 -5.77 -1.12
C HIS A 19 15.17 -4.26 -0.90
N ALA A 20 15.30 -3.49 -1.98
CA ALA A 20 14.79 -2.14 -2.01
C ALA A 20 13.36 -2.28 -1.48
N ARG A 21 13.16 -1.79 -0.26
CA ARG A 21 11.88 -1.85 0.40
C ARG A 21 11.01 -0.95 -0.46
N ASP A 22 10.15 -1.54 -1.28
CA ASP A 22 9.15 -0.78 -2.01
C ASP A 22 8.36 -0.01 -0.95
N ASP A 23 8.65 1.29 -0.83
CA ASP A 23 8.01 2.20 0.14
C ASP A 23 6.55 2.51 -0.27
N GLY A 24 6.10 1.96 -1.41
CA GLY A 24 4.77 2.07 -1.98
C GLY A 24 3.78 1.02 -1.47
N LEU A 25 2.51 1.27 -1.74
CA LEU A 25 1.47 0.26 -1.50
C LEU A 25 1.63 -0.92 -2.48
N PRO A 26 1.44 -2.17 -2.01
CA PRO A 26 1.45 -3.33 -2.90
C PRO A 26 0.42 -3.23 -4.04
N ALA A 27 0.79 -3.70 -5.23
CA ALA A 27 -0.05 -3.67 -6.43
C ALA A 27 -1.46 -4.28 -6.25
N LYS A 28 -1.65 -5.20 -5.29
CA LYS A 28 -2.96 -5.76 -4.96
C LYS A 28 -3.98 -4.72 -4.48
N PHE A 29 -3.52 -3.62 -3.88
CA PHE A 29 -4.37 -2.51 -3.43
C PHE A 29 -4.62 -1.48 -4.52
N VAL A 30 -3.76 -1.40 -5.54
CA VAL A 30 -3.85 -0.40 -6.61
C VAL A 30 -5.09 -0.62 -7.47
N GLY A 31 -5.70 0.48 -7.88
CA GLY A 31 -6.86 0.55 -8.78
C GLY A 31 -8.05 1.32 -8.20
N ASP A 32 -9.16 1.23 -8.92
CA ASP A 32 -10.42 1.88 -8.57
C ASP A 32 -11.28 0.98 -7.68
N TRP A 33 -11.80 1.59 -6.63
CA TRP A 33 -12.57 0.96 -5.57
C TRP A 33 -13.85 1.75 -5.36
N CYS A 34 -14.97 1.03 -5.35
CA CYS A 34 -16.28 1.62 -5.14
C CYS A 34 -16.73 1.35 -3.73
N PHE A 35 -17.15 2.39 -3.04
CA PHE A 35 -17.76 2.26 -1.74
C PHE A 35 -18.94 1.31 -1.81
N ALA A 36 -19.18 0.59 -0.72
CA ALA A 36 -20.27 -0.36 -0.67
C ALA A 36 -20.96 -0.37 0.70
N GLU A 37 -20.23 -0.34 1.82
CA GLU A 37 -20.86 -0.20 3.13
C GLU A 37 -19.89 0.32 4.21
N HIS A 38 -20.44 1.01 5.21
CA HIS A 38 -19.80 1.21 6.51
C HIS A 38 -20.13 0.03 7.42
N ILE A 39 -19.11 -0.52 8.07
CA ILE A 39 -19.28 -1.62 9.03
C ILE A 39 -19.27 -1.08 10.46
N ALA A 40 -18.46 -0.04 10.72
CA ALA A 40 -18.34 0.65 12.00
C ALA A 40 -17.77 2.05 11.77
N ASP A 41 -17.76 2.87 12.82
CA ASP A 41 -17.09 4.17 12.80
C ASP A 41 -15.64 3.99 12.34
N HIS A 42 -15.26 4.73 11.30
CA HIS A 42 -13.94 4.69 10.66
C HIS A 42 -13.57 3.40 9.90
N LEU A 43 -14.48 2.43 9.73
CA LEU A 43 -14.27 1.24 8.90
C LEU A 43 -15.20 1.23 7.69
N ALA A 44 -14.60 1.24 6.50
CA ALA A 44 -15.30 1.21 5.22
C ALA A 44 -14.91 -0.02 4.39
N PHE A 45 -15.90 -0.55 3.67
CA PHE A 45 -15.72 -1.61 2.69
C PHE A 45 -15.86 -1.07 1.26
N TYR A 46 -14.94 -1.48 0.40
CA TYR A 46 -14.94 -1.18 -1.02
C TYR A 46 -14.81 -2.42 -1.90
N ARG A 47 -15.58 -2.45 -3.00
CA ARG A 47 -15.51 -3.49 -4.02
C ARG A 47 -14.75 -3.01 -5.25
N ARG A 48 -14.09 -3.92 -5.97
CA ARG A 48 -13.62 -3.61 -7.33
C ARG A 48 -14.80 -3.41 -8.28
N GLY A 49 -14.64 -2.51 -9.23
CA GLY A 49 -15.56 -2.34 -10.34
C GLY A 49 -15.87 -0.89 -10.65
N ARG A 50 -16.98 -0.67 -11.37
CA ARG A 50 -17.45 0.67 -11.73
C ARG A 50 -18.50 1.14 -10.74
N CYS A 51 -18.32 2.35 -10.22
CA CYS A 51 -19.19 2.88 -9.17
C CYS A 51 -20.51 3.33 -9.81
N ALA A 52 -21.63 3.01 -9.16
CA ALA A 52 -22.96 3.29 -9.72
C ALA A 52 -23.30 4.78 -9.61
N ASN A 53 -22.72 5.47 -8.62
CA ASN A 53 -22.89 6.88 -8.38
C ASN A 53 -21.53 7.48 -7.97
N LEU A 54 -21.09 8.54 -8.65
CA LEU A 54 -19.83 9.23 -8.33
C LEU A 54 -20.05 10.52 -7.52
N GLU A 55 -21.31 10.93 -7.36
CA GLU A 55 -21.70 12.20 -6.74
C GLU A 55 -21.92 12.09 -5.21
N VAL A 56 -21.88 10.88 -4.63
CA VAL A 56 -22.30 10.62 -3.24
C VAL A 56 -21.22 9.91 -2.42
N ASP A 57 -19.99 10.44 -2.36
CA ASP A 57 -18.88 9.89 -1.55
C ASP A 57 -18.37 8.49 -1.94
N ASP A 58 -18.78 7.96 -3.08
CA ASP A 58 -18.78 6.51 -3.33
C ASP A 58 -17.53 5.93 -4.04
N TRP A 59 -16.38 6.62 -4.00
CA TRP A 59 -15.21 6.18 -4.74
C TRP A 59 -13.87 6.45 -4.04
N LEU A 60 -12.92 5.59 -4.38
CA LEU A 60 -11.54 5.63 -3.95
C LEU A 60 -10.67 5.10 -5.11
N THR A 61 -9.65 5.86 -5.50
CA THR A 61 -8.62 5.38 -6.44
C THR A 61 -7.30 5.29 -5.69
N ILE A 62 -6.69 4.11 -5.65
CA ILE A 62 -5.38 3.89 -5.03
C ILE A 62 -4.33 3.76 -6.12
N ASN A 63 -3.31 4.60 -6.03
CA ASN A 63 -2.08 4.51 -6.81
C ASN A 63 -0.93 4.01 -5.90
N PRO A 64 0.22 3.62 -6.47
CA PRO A 64 1.37 3.19 -5.66
C PRO A 64 1.81 4.22 -4.60
N ASP A 65 1.70 5.50 -4.93
CA ASP A 65 2.24 6.63 -4.15
C ASP A 65 1.17 7.63 -3.68
N SER A 66 -0.10 7.38 -3.97
CA SER A 66 -1.20 8.28 -3.58
C SER A 66 -2.51 7.52 -3.49
N PHE A 67 -3.51 8.14 -2.88
CA PHE A 67 -4.89 7.78 -3.15
C PHE A 67 -5.72 9.05 -3.35
N ASP A 68 -6.77 8.91 -4.15
CA ASP A 68 -7.79 9.92 -4.39
C ASP A 68 -9.09 9.41 -3.78
N VAL A 69 -9.72 10.24 -2.93
CA VAL A 69 -11.09 10.03 -2.44
C VAL A 69 -11.95 11.23 -2.80
N HIS A 70 -13.24 11.13 -2.51
CA HIS A 70 -14.14 12.26 -2.61
C HIS A 70 -13.55 13.52 -1.94
N GLU A 71 -13.50 14.62 -2.70
CA GLU A 71 -13.02 15.95 -2.29
C GLU A 71 -11.56 16.05 -1.80
N MET A 72 -10.80 14.96 -1.80
CA MET A 72 -9.47 14.96 -1.18
C MET A 72 -8.47 14.10 -1.96
N HIS A 73 -7.31 14.69 -2.23
CA HIS A 73 -6.14 13.98 -2.75
C HIS A 73 -5.14 13.75 -1.61
N CYS A 74 -4.55 12.57 -1.57
CA CYS A 74 -3.66 12.14 -0.49
C CYS A 74 -2.38 11.52 -1.04
N LYS A 75 -1.21 12.01 -0.60
CA LYS A 75 0.11 11.46 -0.96
C LYS A 75 0.59 10.47 0.07
N LEU A 76 1.08 9.32 -0.38
CA LEU A 76 1.66 8.30 0.50
C LEU A 76 2.96 8.81 1.12
N VAL A 77 3.06 8.65 2.44
CA VAL A 77 4.26 9.00 3.22
C VAL A 77 4.93 7.74 3.76
N VAL A 78 4.14 6.75 4.18
CA VAL A 78 4.64 5.46 4.68
C VAL A 78 3.68 4.36 4.25
N ALA A 79 4.19 3.25 3.73
CA ALA A 79 3.44 1.98 3.63
C ALA A 79 4.22 0.87 4.35
N ARG A 80 3.56 0.15 5.26
CA ARG A 80 4.19 -0.96 6.01
C ARG A 80 3.21 -2.07 6.32
N ALA A 81 3.61 -3.31 6.01
CA ALA A 81 2.91 -4.50 6.46
C ALA A 81 3.03 -4.72 7.99
N ASN A 82 1.96 -5.12 8.64
CA ASN A 82 1.97 -5.70 9.99
C ASN A 82 2.20 -7.22 9.94
N LYS A 83 2.25 -7.86 11.12
CA LYS A 83 2.46 -9.32 11.24
C LYS A 83 1.37 -10.18 10.60
N ARG A 84 0.16 -9.65 10.40
CA ARG A 84 -0.99 -10.32 9.76
C ARG A 84 -1.04 -10.10 8.25
N GLY A 85 -0.20 -9.22 7.71
CA GLY A 85 -0.19 -8.86 6.29
C GLY A 85 -1.15 -7.72 5.93
N ASP A 86 -1.78 -7.07 6.92
CA ASP A 86 -2.48 -5.79 6.73
C ASP A 86 -1.44 -4.68 6.56
N TYR A 87 -1.75 -3.64 5.81
CA TYR A 87 -0.83 -2.54 5.54
C TYR A 87 -1.26 -1.28 6.28
N LEU A 88 -0.39 -0.77 7.16
CA LEU A 88 -0.52 0.58 7.68
C LEU A 88 0.01 1.52 6.60
N ALA A 89 -0.85 2.43 6.16
CA ALA A 89 -0.46 3.48 5.24
C ALA A 89 -0.77 4.85 5.85
N LYS A 90 0.25 5.71 5.83
CA LYS A 90 0.18 7.09 6.30
C LYS A 90 0.18 8.00 5.10
N PHE A 91 -0.77 8.91 5.06
CA PHE A 91 -0.94 9.86 3.97
C PHE A 91 -0.91 11.29 4.46
N ARG A 92 -0.43 12.16 3.58
CA ARG A 92 -0.59 13.61 3.69
C ARG A 92 -1.61 14.04 2.65
N CYS A 93 -2.73 14.57 3.11
CA CYS A 93 -3.83 15.03 2.28
C CYS A 93 -3.85 16.56 2.19
N ASN A 94 -4.89 17.11 1.55
CA ASN A 94 -5.13 18.55 1.49
C ASN A 94 -5.08 19.20 2.89
N ASP A 95 -4.66 20.47 2.93
CA ASP A 95 -4.42 21.24 4.16
C ASP A 95 -3.40 20.60 5.12
N ASP A 96 -2.45 19.83 4.57
CA ASP A 96 -1.42 19.07 5.29
C ASP A 96 -1.98 18.09 6.35
N LEU A 97 -3.25 17.72 6.22
CA LEU A 97 -3.90 16.76 7.10
C LEU A 97 -3.22 15.40 6.98
N ILE A 98 -2.69 14.89 8.09
CA ILE A 98 -2.10 13.56 8.18
C ILE A 98 -3.18 12.55 8.57
N GLN A 99 -3.36 11.53 7.74
CA GLN A 99 -4.30 10.45 8.00
C GLN A 99 -3.59 9.10 7.95
N ASN A 100 -3.89 8.23 8.92
CA ASN A 100 -3.39 6.86 8.92
C ASN A 100 -4.54 5.89 8.73
N TYR A 101 -4.26 4.85 7.96
CA TYR A 101 -5.25 3.87 7.53
C TYR A 101 -4.65 2.47 7.55
N TRP A 102 -5.43 1.50 8.02
CA TRP A 102 -5.17 0.08 7.79
C TRP A 102 -5.86 -0.39 6.52
N PHE A 103 -5.08 -0.96 5.59
CA PHE A 103 -5.54 -1.56 4.35
C PHE A 103 -5.48 -3.08 4.47
N SER A 104 -6.62 -3.74 4.27
CA SER A 104 -6.72 -5.20 4.25
C SER A 104 -7.52 -5.67 3.04
N LEU A 105 -7.18 -6.85 2.52
CA LEU A 105 -7.94 -7.51 1.46
C LEU A 105 -8.47 -8.85 1.95
N PHE A 106 -9.75 -9.11 1.71
CA PHE A 106 -10.39 -10.40 1.98
C PHE A 106 -11.43 -10.70 0.92
N ASN A 107 -11.37 -11.83 0.21
CA ASN A 107 -12.30 -12.16 -0.89
C ASN A 107 -12.46 -11.04 -1.94
N ASP A 108 -11.35 -10.44 -2.39
CA ASP A 108 -11.32 -9.30 -3.33
C ASP A 108 -12.05 -8.03 -2.86
N ARG A 109 -12.35 -7.97 -1.56
CA ARG A 109 -12.92 -6.81 -0.87
C ARG A 109 -11.81 -6.02 -0.20
N LEU A 110 -11.78 -4.72 -0.42
CA LEU A 110 -10.88 -3.80 0.27
C LEU A 110 -11.54 -3.28 1.54
N TYR A 111 -10.80 -3.38 2.64
CA TYR A 111 -11.18 -2.87 3.95
C TYR A 111 -10.22 -1.75 4.32
N ILE A 112 -10.78 -0.58 4.63
CA ILE A 112 -10.02 0.58 5.09
C ILE A 112 -10.53 0.98 6.46
N SER A 113 -9.63 1.01 7.43
CA SER A 113 -9.91 1.50 8.78
C SER A 113 -9.04 2.70 9.10
N GLY A 114 -9.65 3.85 9.40
CA GLY A 114 -8.95 5.00 9.96
C GLY A 114 -8.34 4.67 11.32
N THR A 115 -7.19 5.26 11.64
CA THR A 115 -6.52 5.04 12.94
C THR A 115 -5.66 6.22 13.36
N ASP A 116 -5.67 6.55 14.65
CA ASP A 116 -4.77 7.57 15.22
C ASP A 116 -3.39 7.01 15.60
N ARG A 117 -3.19 5.70 15.45
CA ARG A 117 -1.96 5.03 15.88
C ARG A 117 -0.89 5.19 14.81
N ASP A 118 0.02 6.13 15.04
CA ASP A 118 1.38 6.00 14.50
C ASP A 118 2.07 4.79 15.16
N PRO A 119 2.90 4.03 14.41
CA PRO A 119 3.56 2.83 14.90
C PRO A 119 4.62 3.11 15.98
#